data_AF-A0A0F8FI21-F1
#
_entry.id   AF-A0A0F8FI21-F1
#
_cell.length_a   1.000
_cell.length_b   1.000
_cell.length_c   1.000
_cell.angle_alpha   90.00
_cell.angle_beta   90.00
_cell.angle_gamma   90.00
#
_symmetry.space_group_name_H-M   'P 1'
#
loop_
_entity.id
_entity.type
_entity.pdbx_description
1 polymer ?
#
loop_
_entity_poly.entity_id
_entity_poly.type
_entity_poly.pdbx_seq_one_letter_code
_entity_poly.pdbx_strand_id
1 'polypeptide(L)'
;MGLLLKGMHCTTIRMEKIRFMEGERSYKLHGLGHLTNPFSNSVEDWQAEIWQDILKLHYGKITEIDIEEKYSTFYAISRLTITTPNVLKRFKELNQGKPWKEQIKPFNFFLVGFQVIEENDKPVKPLAPFTKDYQKIVHEPFVDYETGDAKEGSQYFKPLSRTILQYVEHLENKFDGEIGVLKRKHIQADGLVYIGKEANNIEDQPLDVTKSQVFINDEEIKQKLLALTPEEARKLGIKHRSTLKRMKDRVKRDSKINLDTKEVKKLSLSF
;
A
#
# COMPACT_ATOMS: atom_id res chain seq x y z
N MET A 1 16.26 -23.89 -18.21
CA MET A 1 15.35 -22.81 -18.65
C MET A 1 14.99 -22.03 -17.40
N GLY A 2 15.53 -20.82 -17.25
CA GLY A 2 15.24 -19.99 -16.08
C GLY A 2 13.86 -19.37 -16.22
N LEU A 3 13.07 -19.33 -15.15
CA LEU A 3 11.82 -18.55 -15.11
C LEU A 3 12.03 -17.30 -14.25
N LEU A 4 11.54 -16.18 -14.76
CA LEU A 4 11.41 -14.92 -14.02
C LEU A 4 9.93 -14.77 -13.66
N LEU A 5 9.54 -15.31 -12.50
CA LEU A 5 8.24 -15.02 -11.90
C LEU A 5 8.40 -13.78 -11.03
N LYS A 6 7.55 -12.76 -11.26
CA LYS A 6 7.36 -11.53 -10.45
C LYS A 6 8.49 -11.25 -9.45
N GLY A 7 9.55 -10.58 -9.88
CA GLY A 7 10.59 -10.08 -8.96
C GLY A 7 11.63 -11.10 -8.48
N MET A 8 11.56 -12.37 -8.86
CA MET A 8 12.59 -13.36 -8.54
C MET A 8 13.63 -13.43 -9.67
N HIS A 9 14.88 -13.08 -9.36
CA HIS A 9 16.00 -13.46 -10.23
C HIS A 9 16.27 -14.96 -10.05
N CYS A 10 16.12 -15.72 -11.13
CA CYS A 10 16.67 -17.06 -11.30
C CYS A 10 16.11 -18.21 -10.43
N THR A 11 15.02 -18.84 -10.90
CA THR A 11 14.75 -20.26 -10.59
C THR A 11 14.87 -21.14 -11.82
N THR A 12 15.37 -22.36 -11.62
CA THR A 12 15.38 -23.42 -12.64
C THR A 12 14.63 -24.63 -12.10
N ILE A 13 13.69 -25.16 -12.88
CA ILE A 13 13.11 -26.47 -12.61
C ILE A 13 14.02 -27.52 -13.24
N ARG A 14 14.53 -28.45 -12.41
CA ARG A 14 15.18 -29.68 -12.88
C ARG A 14 14.53 -30.87 -12.17
N MET A 15 13.97 -31.79 -12.96
CA MET A 15 13.40 -33.07 -12.49
C MET A 15 12.36 -32.89 -11.37
N GLU A 16 11.32 -32.07 -11.61
CA GLU A 16 10.22 -31.80 -10.68
C GLU A 16 10.61 -31.16 -9.32
N LYS A 17 11.90 -30.95 -9.05
CA LYS A 17 12.38 -30.19 -7.90
C LYS A 17 12.63 -28.74 -8.31
N ILE A 18 11.98 -27.82 -7.61
CA ILE A 18 12.25 -26.38 -7.72
C ILE A 18 13.60 -26.16 -7.05
N ARG A 19 14.61 -25.70 -7.81
CA ARG A 19 15.92 -25.34 -7.26
C ARG A 19 16.18 -23.86 -7.50
N PHE A 20 16.56 -23.16 -6.43
CA PHE A 20 17.06 -21.79 -6.50
C PHE A 20 18.51 -21.81 -6.98
N MET A 21 18.93 -20.85 -7.80
CA MET A 21 20.33 -20.78 -8.23
C MET A 21 21.22 -20.38 -7.04
N GLU A 22 22.24 -21.19 -6.75
CA GLU A 22 23.24 -20.92 -5.73
C GLU A 22 24.19 -19.82 -6.24
N GLY A 23 24.02 -18.60 -5.76
CA GLY A 23 24.92 -17.47 -6.09
C GLY A 23 24.28 -16.10 -5.91
N GLU A 24 22.98 -15.97 -6.15
CA GLU A 24 22.22 -14.71 -6.01
C GLU A 24 20.87 -14.98 -5.33
N ARG A 25 20.89 -15.46 -4.08
CA ARG A 25 19.67 -15.56 -3.27
C ARG A 25 19.17 -14.15 -2.96
N SER A 26 18.28 -13.63 -3.78
CA SER A 26 17.54 -12.42 -3.49
C SER A 26 16.06 -12.73 -3.53
N TYR A 27 15.52 -13.19 -2.40
CA TYR A 27 14.08 -13.32 -2.15
C TYR A 27 13.49 -11.92 -1.98
N LYS A 28 13.58 -11.09 -3.01
CA LYS A 28 13.01 -9.76 -2.99
C LYS A 28 11.50 -9.93 -3.03
N LEU A 29 10.88 -9.74 -1.88
CA LEU A 29 9.43 -9.59 -1.75
C LEU A 29 9.01 -8.25 -2.36
N HIS A 30 9.12 -8.13 -3.68
CA HIS A 30 8.65 -6.99 -4.44
C HIS A 30 7.13 -6.90 -4.29
N GLY A 31 6.63 -6.20 -3.28
CA GLY A 31 5.22 -6.09 -2.94
C GLY A 31 4.85 -6.61 -1.55
N LEU A 32 5.58 -7.62 -1.03
CA LEU A 32 5.36 -8.18 0.33
C LEU A 32 6.44 -7.74 1.35
N GLY A 33 7.47 -7.02 0.92
CA GLY A 33 8.61 -6.64 1.78
C GLY A 33 8.28 -5.64 2.88
N HIS A 34 7.06 -5.09 2.88
CA HIS A 34 6.53 -4.28 3.96
C HIS A 34 6.09 -5.14 5.18
N LEU A 35 5.92 -6.45 5.00
CA LEU A 35 5.47 -7.34 6.06
C LEU A 35 6.62 -7.69 7.01
N THR A 36 6.29 -7.80 8.30
CA THR A 36 7.16 -8.39 9.32
C THR A 36 7.18 -9.91 9.19
N ASN A 37 8.21 -10.57 9.73
CA ASN A 37 8.27 -12.03 9.79
C ASN A 37 7.03 -12.58 10.53
N PRO A 38 6.14 -13.33 9.86
CA PRO A 38 4.95 -13.86 10.51
C PRO A 38 5.26 -15.09 11.38
N PHE A 39 6.39 -15.75 11.14
CA PHE A 39 6.83 -16.90 11.92
C PHE A 39 7.63 -16.46 13.15
N SER A 40 7.95 -17.43 14.02
CA SER A 40 8.91 -17.19 15.08
C SER A 40 10.24 -16.69 14.50
N ASN A 41 10.93 -15.83 15.25
CA ASN A 41 12.24 -15.26 14.87
C ASN A 41 13.35 -16.30 14.62
N SER A 42 13.04 -17.60 14.76
CA SER A 42 13.92 -18.73 14.44
C SER A 42 13.96 -19.08 12.94
N VAL A 43 13.02 -18.58 12.13
CA VAL A 43 13.04 -18.76 10.67
C VAL A 43 13.77 -17.58 10.06
N GLU A 44 15.04 -17.77 9.67
CA GLU A 44 15.88 -16.70 9.10
C GLU A 44 15.33 -16.16 7.76
N ASP A 45 14.78 -17.04 6.92
CA ASP A 45 14.38 -16.71 5.55
C ASP A 45 12.92 -17.08 5.29
N TRP A 46 12.03 -16.47 6.07
CA TRP A 46 10.59 -16.67 5.93
C TRP A 46 10.05 -16.28 4.56
N GLN A 47 10.74 -15.38 3.86
CA GLN A 47 10.41 -14.97 2.50
C GLN A 47 10.54 -16.13 1.53
N ALA A 48 11.57 -16.97 1.68
CA ALA A 48 11.77 -18.16 0.86
C ALA A 48 10.62 -19.16 1.00
N GLU A 49 10.07 -19.33 2.21
CA GLU A 49 8.92 -20.22 2.45
C GLU A 49 7.69 -19.80 1.65
N ILE A 50 7.31 -18.52 1.74
CA ILE A 50 6.18 -17.98 0.99
C ILE A 50 6.42 -18.09 -0.52
N TRP A 51 7.64 -17.79 -0.98
CA TRP A 51 7.99 -17.93 -2.39
C TRP A 51 7.88 -19.36 -2.89
N GLN A 52 8.35 -20.34 -2.12
CA GLN A 52 8.23 -21.75 -2.48
C GLN A 52 6.77 -22.16 -2.63
N ASP A 53 5.89 -21.69 -1.76
CA ASP A 53 4.47 -22.00 -1.85
C ASP A 53 3.79 -21.31 -3.03
N ILE A 54 4.12 -20.04 -3.32
CA ILE A 54 3.67 -19.35 -4.53
C ILE A 54 4.07 -20.14 -5.79
N LEU A 55 5.29 -20.66 -5.83
CA LEU A 55 5.75 -21.49 -6.96
C LEU A 55 5.00 -22.82 -7.02
N LYS A 56 4.81 -23.50 -5.89
CA LYS A 56 4.02 -24.75 -5.85
C LYS A 56 2.60 -24.50 -6.35
N LEU A 57 1.97 -23.40 -5.94
CA LEU A 57 0.64 -23.00 -6.37
C LEU A 57 0.61 -22.77 -7.90
N HIS A 58 1.57 -21.99 -8.42
CA HIS A 58 1.67 -21.72 -9.86
C HIS A 58 1.82 -23.00 -10.70
N TYR A 59 2.57 -23.99 -10.22
CA TYR A 59 2.76 -25.27 -10.91
C TYR A 59 1.67 -26.31 -10.58
N GLY A 60 0.60 -25.93 -9.90
CA GLY A 60 -0.51 -26.84 -9.55
C GLY A 60 -0.13 -27.96 -8.58
N LYS A 61 0.96 -27.79 -7.82
CA LYS A 61 1.40 -28.76 -6.80
C LYS A 61 0.67 -28.61 -5.48
N ILE A 62 0.12 -27.42 -5.25
CA ILE A 62 -0.79 -27.10 -4.16
C ILE A 62 -1.91 -26.22 -4.74
N THR A 63 -2.97 -26.07 -3.98
CA THR A 63 -4.17 -25.28 -4.26
C THR A 63 -4.22 -24.03 -3.39
N GLU A 64 -5.17 -23.14 -3.66
CA GLU A 64 -5.40 -21.97 -2.79
C GLU A 64 -5.83 -22.38 -1.38
N ILE A 65 -6.56 -23.50 -1.24
CA ILE A 65 -6.96 -24.06 0.06
C ILE A 65 -5.73 -24.42 0.88
N ASP A 66 -4.70 -25.01 0.27
CA ASP A 66 -3.45 -25.35 0.96
C ASP A 66 -2.72 -24.10 1.50
N ILE A 67 -2.80 -22.97 0.78
CA ILE A 67 -2.29 -21.66 1.24
C ILE A 67 -3.13 -21.15 2.41
N GLU A 68 -4.45 -21.20 2.30
CA GLU A 68 -5.35 -20.76 3.37
C GLU A 68 -5.13 -21.56 4.65
N GLU A 69 -5.00 -22.88 4.56
CA GLU A 69 -4.75 -23.76 5.70
C GLU A 69 -3.38 -23.51 6.33
N LYS A 70 -2.31 -23.51 5.53
CA LYS A 70 -0.92 -23.31 6.02
C LYS A 70 -0.77 -21.97 6.74
N TYR A 71 -1.44 -20.92 6.25
CA TYR A 71 -1.31 -19.56 6.77
C TYR A 71 -2.50 -19.10 7.63
N SER A 72 -3.40 -20.02 8.01
CA SER A 72 -4.68 -19.72 8.69
C SER A 72 -4.55 -18.99 10.03
N THR A 73 -3.43 -19.19 10.74
CA THR A 73 -3.16 -18.57 12.04
C THR A 73 -2.30 -17.31 11.96
N PHE A 74 -1.87 -16.92 10.75
CA PHE A 74 -0.99 -15.78 10.54
C PHE A 74 -1.71 -14.59 9.91
N TYR A 75 -1.28 -13.41 10.30
CA TYR A 75 -1.83 -12.14 9.87
C TYR A 75 -0.75 -11.25 9.25
N ALA A 76 -1.17 -10.44 8.28
CA ALA A 76 -0.33 -9.44 7.65
C ALA A 76 -0.12 -8.26 8.61
N ILE A 77 1.13 -8.02 8.98
CA ILE A 77 1.55 -6.97 9.90
C ILE A 77 2.75 -6.24 9.31
N SER A 78 2.75 -4.92 9.42
CA SER A 78 3.88 -4.07 9.04
C SER A 78 4.48 -3.36 10.23
N ARG A 79 5.78 -3.06 10.11
CA ARG A 79 6.50 -2.21 11.04
C ARG A 79 6.75 -0.86 10.40
N LEU A 80 6.28 0.20 11.05
CA LEU A 80 6.48 1.58 10.63
C LEU A 80 7.22 2.40 11.69
N THR A 81 7.77 3.53 11.28
CA THR A 81 8.45 4.49 12.17
C THR A 81 7.51 5.65 12.48
N ILE A 82 7.52 6.14 13.73
CA ILE A 82 6.77 7.32 14.13
C ILE A 82 7.48 8.58 13.61
N THR A 83 7.09 9.01 12.41
CA THR A 83 7.67 10.17 11.72
C THR A 83 6.82 11.44 11.87
N THR A 84 5.53 11.30 12.18
CA THR A 84 4.60 12.44 12.27
C THR A 84 4.02 12.64 13.68
N PRO A 85 3.73 13.91 14.07
CA PRO A 85 3.01 14.20 15.31
C PRO A 85 1.62 13.56 15.38
N ASN A 86 0.97 13.35 14.23
CA ASN A 86 -0.36 12.73 14.17
C ASN A 86 -0.30 11.26 14.64
N VAL A 87 0.67 10.50 14.15
CA VAL A 87 0.90 9.12 14.61
C VAL A 87 1.29 9.11 16.09
N LEU A 88 2.21 10.00 16.52
CA LEU A 88 2.63 10.07 17.92
C LEU A 88 1.45 10.32 18.88
N LYS A 89 0.51 11.19 18.48
CA LYS A 89 -0.68 11.51 19.29
C LYS A 89 -1.54 10.27 19.58
N ARG A 90 -1.56 9.26 18.71
CA ARG A 90 -2.29 8.00 18.92
C ARG A 90 -1.76 7.18 20.09
N PHE A 91 -0.51 7.40 20.50
CA PHE A 91 0.09 6.72 21.64
C PHE A 91 0.03 7.55 22.94
N LYS A 92 -0.69 8.68 22.97
CA LYS A 92 -0.75 9.57 24.15
C LYS A 92 -1.30 8.87 25.38
N GLU A 93 -2.41 8.16 25.23
CA GLU A 93 -3.05 7.40 26.33
C GLU A 93 -2.14 6.25 26.79
N LEU A 94 -1.52 5.55 25.84
CA LEU A 94 -0.55 4.48 26.13
C LEU A 94 0.71 4.98 26.85
N ASN A 95 1.06 6.25 26.70
CA ASN A 95 2.19 6.88 27.40
C ASN A 95 1.81 7.47 28.76
N GLN A 96 0.53 7.57 29.08
CA GLN A 96 0.06 8.20 30.32
C GLN A 96 0.56 7.42 31.55
N GLY A 97 1.14 8.14 32.52
CA GLY A 97 1.67 7.56 33.75
C GLY A 97 3.00 6.80 33.60
N LYS A 98 3.52 6.61 32.38
CA LYS A 98 4.80 5.96 32.16
C LYS A 98 5.98 6.91 32.36
N PRO A 99 7.10 6.47 32.97
CA PRO A 99 8.35 7.22 32.98
C PRO A 99 8.82 7.53 31.56
N TRP A 100 9.52 8.66 31.36
CA TRP A 100 10.02 9.07 30.04
C TRP A 100 10.77 7.96 29.29
N LYS A 101 11.53 7.10 30.00
CA LYS A 101 12.29 6.00 29.38
C LYS A 101 11.40 4.92 28.73
N GLU A 102 10.17 4.76 29.20
CA GLU A 102 9.22 3.74 28.77
C GLU A 102 8.15 4.27 27.80
N GLN A 103 8.14 5.58 27.56
CA GLN A 103 7.23 6.21 26.61
C GLN A 103 7.64 5.93 25.17
N ILE A 104 6.64 5.76 24.31
CA ILE A 104 6.76 5.76 22.85
C ILE A 104 7.06 7.17 22.38
N LYS A 105 8.12 7.33 21.58
CA LYS A 105 8.69 8.63 21.17
C LYS A 105 8.74 8.77 19.66
N PRO A 106 8.95 9.99 19.14
CA PRO A 106 9.37 10.18 17.75
C PRO A 106 10.51 9.21 17.37
N PHE A 107 10.47 8.71 16.14
CA PHE A 107 11.43 7.76 15.58
C PHE A 107 11.46 6.36 16.21
N ASN A 108 10.57 6.07 17.19
CA ASN A 108 10.34 4.68 17.58
C ASN A 108 9.55 3.94 16.49
N PHE A 109 9.54 2.62 16.60
CA PHE A 109 8.73 1.77 15.73
C PHE A 109 7.35 1.52 16.35
N PHE A 110 6.37 1.27 15.51
CA PHE A 110 5.07 0.73 15.87
C PHE A 110 4.65 -0.33 14.85
N LEU A 111 3.67 -1.15 15.22
CA LEU A 111 3.11 -2.18 14.36
C LEU A 111 1.75 -1.73 13.85
N VAL A 112 1.47 -2.04 12.58
CA VAL A 112 0.21 -1.75 11.93
C VAL A 112 -0.36 -3.01 11.27
N GLY A 113 -1.65 -3.27 11.53
CA GLY A 113 -2.43 -4.27 10.82
C GLY A 113 -3.05 -3.69 9.55
N PHE A 114 -3.30 -4.53 8.56
CA PHE A 114 -4.02 -4.13 7.35
C PHE A 114 -5.53 -4.25 7.54
N GLN A 115 -6.25 -3.26 7.02
CA GLN A 115 -7.71 -3.17 7.06
C GLN A 115 -8.40 -4.46 6.54
N VAL A 116 -9.46 -4.87 7.25
CA VAL A 116 -10.44 -5.87 6.79
C VAL A 116 -11.87 -5.34 6.89
N ILE A 117 -12.16 -4.56 7.93
CA ILE A 117 -13.49 -4.09 8.29
C ILE A 117 -13.55 -2.57 8.20
N GLU A 118 -14.72 -2.07 7.80
CA GLU A 118 -15.08 -0.67 7.87
C GLU A 118 -16.15 -0.46 8.94
N GLU A 119 -16.00 0.61 9.72
CA GLU A 119 -16.99 1.06 10.69
C GLU A 119 -17.36 2.50 10.39
N ASN A 120 -18.65 2.81 10.32
CA ASN A 120 -19.14 4.16 9.97
C ASN A 120 -18.52 4.70 8.67
N ASP A 121 -18.43 3.85 7.65
CA ASP A 121 -17.81 4.14 6.34
C ASP A 121 -16.32 4.55 6.43
N LYS A 122 -15.64 4.16 7.51
CA LYS A 122 -14.21 4.42 7.71
C LYS A 122 -13.42 3.13 7.93
N PRO A 123 -12.25 3.00 7.30
CA PRO A 123 -11.38 1.85 7.47
C PRO A 123 -10.82 1.80 8.89
N VAL A 124 -11.04 0.70 9.62
CA VAL A 124 -10.36 0.48 10.90
C VAL A 124 -8.91 0.11 10.63
N LYS A 125 -7.98 0.80 11.29
CA LYS A 125 -6.53 0.67 11.07
C LYS A 125 -5.85 0.35 12.41
N PRO A 126 -5.56 -0.93 12.68
CA PRO A 126 -4.99 -1.34 13.96
C PRO A 126 -3.56 -0.85 14.15
N LEU A 127 -3.30 -0.03 15.18
CA LEU A 127 -1.98 0.41 15.62
C LEU A 127 -1.64 -0.18 16.98
N ALA A 128 -0.46 -0.75 17.09
CA ALA A 128 0.05 -1.32 18.33
C ALA A 128 1.49 -0.86 18.62
N PRO A 129 1.90 -0.76 19.90
CA PRO A 129 3.30 -0.60 20.27
C PRO A 129 4.19 -1.67 19.63
N PHE A 130 5.45 -1.33 19.39
CA PHE A 130 6.41 -2.30 18.87
C PHE A 130 6.66 -3.44 19.86
N THR A 131 6.59 -4.67 19.35
CA THR A 131 7.02 -5.91 20.00
C THR A 131 7.80 -6.76 19.00
N LYS A 132 8.66 -7.66 19.50
CA LYS A 132 9.38 -8.64 18.66
C LYS A 132 8.52 -9.86 18.30
N ASP A 133 7.43 -10.06 19.02
CA ASP A 133 6.39 -11.04 18.70
C ASP A 133 5.27 -10.32 17.96
N TYR A 134 5.43 -10.21 16.64
CA TYR A 134 4.56 -9.37 15.81
C TYR A 134 3.11 -9.87 15.83
N GLN A 135 2.91 -11.19 15.73
CA GLN A 135 1.57 -11.79 15.66
C GLN A 135 0.76 -11.59 16.94
N LYS A 136 1.43 -11.33 18.08
CA LYS A 136 0.79 -11.06 19.37
C LYS A 136 -0.27 -9.95 19.31
N ILE A 137 -0.02 -8.90 18.52
CA ILE A 137 -0.89 -7.71 18.48
C ILE A 137 -2.31 -8.02 17.99
N VAL A 138 -2.49 -9.15 17.29
CA VAL A 138 -3.79 -9.59 16.75
C VAL A 138 -4.75 -10.00 17.87
N HIS A 139 -4.20 -10.38 19.02
CA HIS A 139 -4.94 -10.87 20.18
C HIS A 139 -4.92 -9.89 21.37
N GLU A 140 -4.35 -8.69 21.18
CA GLU A 140 -4.26 -7.66 22.20
C GLU A 140 -5.08 -6.42 21.80
N PRO A 141 -5.45 -5.57 22.77
CA PRO A 141 -6.02 -4.27 22.46
C PRO A 141 -5.06 -3.43 21.62
N PHE A 142 -5.61 -2.74 20.62
CA PHE A 142 -4.92 -1.84 19.71
C PHE A 142 -5.64 -0.50 19.61
N VAL A 143 -4.95 0.51 19.10
CA VAL A 143 -5.52 1.84 18.84
C VAL A 143 -5.95 1.89 17.38
N ASP A 144 -7.18 2.32 17.09
CA ASP A 144 -7.57 2.65 15.72
C ASP A 144 -6.91 3.96 15.26
N TYR A 145 -6.16 3.95 14.16
CA TYR A 145 -5.55 5.16 13.62
C TYR A 145 -6.57 6.25 13.27
N GLU A 146 -7.76 5.88 12.80
CA GLU A 146 -8.75 6.85 12.34
C GLU A 146 -9.38 7.59 13.52
N THR A 147 -9.95 6.85 14.48
CA THR A 147 -10.66 7.46 15.61
C THR A 147 -9.72 7.80 16.76
N GLY A 148 -8.74 6.93 17.04
CA GLY A 148 -7.91 6.94 18.24
C GLY A 148 -8.46 6.08 19.37
N ASP A 149 -9.58 5.38 19.17
CA ASP A 149 -10.19 4.54 20.18
C ASP A 149 -9.44 3.22 20.36
N ALA A 150 -9.48 2.67 21.57
CA ALA A 150 -9.03 1.33 21.84
C ALA A 150 -10.05 0.31 21.31
N LYS A 151 -9.56 -0.69 20.57
CA LYS A 151 -10.33 -1.80 19.99
C LYS A 151 -9.59 -3.11 20.20
N GLU A 152 -10.29 -4.23 20.01
CA GLU A 152 -9.72 -5.56 20.13
C GLU A 152 -10.39 -6.53 19.15
N GLY A 153 -9.71 -7.62 18.82
CA GLY A 153 -10.24 -8.70 17.99
C GLY A 153 -9.48 -8.90 16.69
N SER A 154 -9.27 -10.16 16.34
CA SER A 154 -8.48 -10.55 15.16
C SER A 154 -9.16 -10.23 13.84
N GLN A 155 -10.48 -10.04 13.84
CA GLN A 155 -11.27 -9.71 12.65
C GLN A 155 -10.86 -8.39 11.98
N TYR A 156 -10.17 -7.50 12.70
CA TYR A 156 -9.65 -6.25 12.16
C TYR A 156 -8.31 -6.40 11.43
N PHE A 157 -7.67 -7.57 11.54
CA PHE A 157 -6.38 -7.86 10.92
C PHE A 157 -6.56 -8.73 9.68
N LYS A 158 -5.91 -8.34 8.59
CA LYS A 158 -5.94 -9.11 7.34
C LYS A 158 -5.17 -10.43 7.47
N PRO A 159 -5.78 -11.58 7.15
CA PRO A 159 -5.05 -12.84 7.09
C PRO A 159 -3.87 -12.79 6.13
N LEU A 160 -2.79 -13.46 6.49
CA LEU A 160 -1.59 -13.53 5.65
C LEU A 160 -1.88 -14.27 4.34
N SER A 161 -2.66 -15.36 4.39
CA SER A 161 -3.11 -16.12 3.21
C SER A 161 -3.73 -15.21 2.15
N ARG A 162 -4.68 -14.35 2.56
CA ARG A 162 -5.33 -13.37 1.68
C ARG A 162 -4.32 -12.41 1.04
N THR A 163 -3.29 -12.01 1.78
CA THR A 163 -2.25 -11.11 1.27
C THR A 163 -1.34 -11.81 0.26
N ILE A 164 -1.01 -13.09 0.48
CA ILE A 164 -0.27 -13.93 -0.46
C ILE A 164 -1.07 -14.16 -1.75
N LEU A 165 -2.35 -14.55 -1.65
CA LEU A 165 -3.19 -14.81 -2.81
C LEU A 165 -3.39 -13.56 -3.67
N GLN A 166 -3.68 -12.41 -3.05
CA GLN A 166 -3.75 -11.13 -3.77
C GLN A 166 -2.44 -10.75 -4.46
N TYR A 167 -1.30 -11.10 -3.86
CA TYR A 167 0.00 -10.88 -4.46
C TYR A 167 0.20 -11.71 -5.74
N VAL A 168 -0.20 -12.98 -5.70
CA VAL A 168 -0.15 -13.90 -6.86
C VAL A 168 -0.96 -13.34 -8.02
N GLU A 169 -2.18 -12.87 -7.75
CA GLU A 169 -3.10 -12.31 -8.76
C GLU A 169 -2.65 -10.96 -9.34
N HIS A 170 -1.75 -10.23 -8.66
CA HIS A 170 -1.54 -8.78 -8.87
C HIS A 170 -1.16 -8.24 -10.27
N LEU A 171 -0.93 -8.94 -11.38
CA LEU A 171 -0.24 -8.36 -12.56
C LEU A 171 1.17 -7.76 -12.28
N GLU A 172 2.07 -7.91 -13.24
CA GLU A 172 3.42 -7.34 -13.20
C GLU A 172 3.58 -6.34 -14.33
N ASN A 173 3.44 -5.06 -14.00
CA ASN A 173 3.39 -4.00 -15.02
C ASN A 173 4.77 -3.59 -15.54
N LYS A 174 5.87 -4.04 -14.90
CA LYS A 174 7.24 -3.69 -15.31
C LYS A 174 7.77 -4.53 -16.46
N PHE A 175 7.10 -5.63 -16.78
CA PHE A 175 7.57 -6.59 -17.77
C PHE A 175 6.47 -6.87 -18.81
N ASP A 176 6.89 -7.24 -20.01
CA ASP A 176 6.00 -7.67 -21.09
C ASP A 176 5.79 -9.19 -21.01
N GLY A 177 4.53 -9.59 -20.94
CA GLY A 177 4.08 -10.99 -20.83
C GLY A 177 3.69 -11.39 -19.41
N GLU A 178 3.15 -12.60 -19.27
CA GLU A 178 2.59 -13.11 -18.01
C GLU A 178 3.41 -14.27 -17.41
N ILE A 179 4.03 -15.11 -18.26
CA ILE A 179 4.73 -16.33 -17.85
C ILE A 179 6.06 -16.46 -18.62
N GLY A 180 7.09 -17.00 -17.96
CA GLY A 180 8.37 -17.38 -18.58
C GLY A 180 9.50 -16.39 -18.32
N VAL A 181 10.40 -16.23 -19.29
CA VAL A 181 11.44 -15.19 -19.24
C VAL A 181 10.85 -13.91 -19.81
N LEU A 182 10.47 -13.00 -18.93
CA LEU A 182 9.84 -11.75 -19.34
C LEU A 182 10.89 -10.68 -19.69
N LYS A 183 10.57 -9.85 -20.68
CA LYS A 183 11.38 -8.68 -21.05
C LYS A 183 10.87 -7.46 -20.29
N ARG A 184 11.75 -6.52 -19.94
CA ARG A 184 11.28 -5.27 -19.35
C ARG A 184 10.42 -4.51 -20.34
N LYS A 185 9.30 -4.01 -19.85
CA LYS A 185 8.38 -3.18 -20.63
C LYS A 185 9.05 -1.85 -20.94
N HIS A 186 9.11 -1.50 -22.22
CA HIS A 186 9.56 -0.19 -22.64
C HIS A 186 8.41 0.80 -22.43
N ILE A 187 8.68 1.84 -21.65
CA ILE A 187 7.75 2.95 -21.43
C ILE A 187 8.28 4.18 -22.15
N GLN A 188 7.41 4.87 -22.89
CA GLN A 188 7.68 6.20 -23.39
C GLN A 188 7.16 7.19 -22.36
N ALA A 189 8.05 8.04 -21.83
CA ALA A 189 7.64 9.08 -20.90
C ALA A 189 7.09 10.27 -21.70
N ASP A 190 5.80 10.54 -21.56
CA ASP A 190 5.13 11.69 -22.20
C ASP A 190 5.32 13.00 -21.42
N GLY A 191 5.84 12.92 -20.18
CA GLY A 191 6.09 14.08 -19.34
C GLY A 191 6.80 13.71 -18.03
N LEU A 192 7.23 14.73 -17.30
CA LEU A 192 7.88 14.60 -16.00
C LEU A 192 7.15 15.47 -14.97
N VAL A 193 6.69 14.86 -13.88
CA VAL A 193 6.13 15.58 -12.72
C VAL A 193 7.14 15.54 -11.59
N TYR A 194 7.59 16.71 -11.14
CA TYR A 194 8.50 16.81 -9.99
C TYR A 194 7.70 16.72 -8.69
N ILE A 195 7.86 15.62 -7.96
CA ILE A 195 7.17 15.37 -6.69
C ILE A 195 7.97 15.81 -5.45
N GLY A 196 9.10 16.50 -5.66
CA GLY A 196 10.05 16.87 -4.60
C GLY A 196 10.75 15.65 -3.97
N LYS A 197 11.75 15.90 -3.10
CA LYS A 197 12.36 14.84 -2.26
C LYS A 197 11.45 14.42 -1.09
N GLU A 198 10.41 15.23 -0.85
CA GLU A 198 9.43 15.14 0.22
C GLU A 198 8.07 14.74 -0.37
N ALA A 199 8.01 13.62 -1.10
CA ALA A 199 6.74 12.95 -1.33
C ALA A 199 6.25 12.42 0.04
N ASN A 200 5.64 13.32 0.81
CA ASN A 200 5.67 13.34 2.28
C ASN A 200 5.01 12.15 2.99
N ASN A 201 4.37 11.23 2.27
CA ASN A 201 3.55 10.17 2.85
C ASN A 201 3.79 8.80 2.18
N ILE A 202 4.91 8.57 1.49
CA ILE A 202 5.19 7.24 0.92
C ILE A 202 5.29 6.20 2.05
N GLU A 203 5.94 6.55 3.16
CA GLU A 203 6.07 5.70 4.34
C GLU A 203 4.73 5.47 5.06
N ASP A 204 3.80 6.41 4.91
CA ASP A 204 2.43 6.35 5.45
C ASP A 204 1.47 5.60 4.52
N GLN A 205 1.91 5.01 3.40
CA GLN A 205 1.04 4.22 2.52
C GLN A 205 0.26 3.11 3.26
N PRO A 206 0.84 2.36 4.22
CA PRO A 206 0.06 1.39 4.98
C PRO A 206 -1.00 2.03 5.89
N LEU A 207 -0.86 3.33 6.19
CA LEU A 207 -1.85 4.14 6.90
C LEU A 207 -2.86 4.83 5.96
N ASP A 208 -2.61 4.95 4.66
CA ASP A 208 -3.48 5.61 3.67
C ASP A 208 -3.88 4.65 2.53
N VAL A 209 -4.45 3.50 2.89
CA VAL A 209 -4.82 2.38 1.98
C VAL A 209 -5.87 2.78 0.93
N THR A 210 -6.67 3.82 1.18
CA THR A 210 -7.80 4.23 0.33
C THR A 210 -7.44 5.25 -0.74
N LYS A 211 -6.26 5.86 -0.71
CA LYS A 211 -5.84 6.81 -1.74
C LYS A 211 -4.79 6.18 -2.63
N SER A 212 -5.21 5.78 -3.83
CA SER A 212 -4.25 5.66 -4.93
C SER A 212 -3.50 6.99 -5.06
N GLN A 213 -2.18 6.94 -5.21
CA GLN A 213 -1.42 8.13 -5.59
C GLN A 213 -1.85 8.52 -7.00
N VAL A 214 -2.85 9.40 -7.10
CA VAL A 214 -3.28 10.00 -8.35
C VAL A 214 -2.36 11.18 -8.61
N PHE A 215 -1.45 11.01 -9.56
CA PHE A 215 -0.66 12.12 -10.06
C PHE A 215 -1.54 12.94 -10.99
N ILE A 216 -1.98 14.09 -10.48
CA ILE A 216 -2.78 15.02 -11.24
C ILE A 216 -1.85 15.87 -12.12
N ASN A 217 -2.07 15.84 -13.43
CA ASN A 217 -1.37 16.72 -14.36
C ASN A 217 -2.04 18.10 -14.35
N ASP A 218 -1.52 19.00 -13.54
CA ASP A 218 -2.07 20.35 -13.36
C ASP A 218 -2.21 21.12 -14.68
N GLU A 219 -1.25 20.98 -15.60
CA GLU A 219 -1.29 21.67 -16.89
C GLU A 219 -2.40 21.10 -17.79
N GLU A 220 -2.57 19.79 -17.81
CA GLU A 220 -3.65 19.16 -18.56
C GLU A 220 -5.03 19.58 -18.00
N ILE A 221 -5.18 19.65 -16.67
CA ILE A 221 -6.41 20.16 -16.06
C ILE A 221 -6.64 21.63 -16.40
N LYS A 222 -5.59 22.47 -16.39
CA LYS A 222 -5.71 23.89 -16.78
C LYS A 222 -6.18 24.00 -18.23
N GLN A 223 -5.58 23.26 -19.16
CA GLN A 223 -5.96 23.28 -20.58
C GLN A 223 -7.42 22.82 -20.77
N LYS A 224 -7.82 21.69 -20.15
CA LYS A 224 -9.19 21.19 -20.20
C LYS A 224 -10.19 22.18 -19.57
N LEU A 225 -9.85 22.80 -18.43
CA LEU A 225 -10.66 23.83 -17.80
C LEU A 225 -10.82 25.07 -18.69
N LEU A 226 -9.79 25.48 -19.42
CA LEU A 226 -9.88 26.58 -20.38
C LEU A 226 -10.73 26.23 -21.60
N ALA A 227 -10.69 24.98 -22.06
CA ALA A 227 -11.49 24.47 -23.18
C ALA A 227 -12.98 24.24 -22.84
N LEU A 228 -13.30 23.94 -21.58
CA LEU A 228 -14.64 23.57 -21.11
C LEU A 228 -15.74 24.58 -21.48
N THR A 229 -16.81 24.12 -22.14
CA THR A 229 -18.00 24.95 -22.38
C THR A 229 -18.88 25.06 -21.14
N PRO A 230 -19.75 26.09 -21.02
CA PRO A 230 -20.68 26.20 -19.90
C PRO A 230 -21.65 25.01 -19.76
N GLU A 231 -21.95 24.34 -20.87
CA GLU A 231 -22.87 23.20 -20.90
C GLU A 231 -22.20 21.92 -20.39
N GLU A 232 -20.99 21.62 -20.84
CA GLU A 232 -20.15 20.54 -20.31
C GLU A 232 -19.82 20.76 -18.84
N ALA A 233 -19.49 22.00 -18.45
CA ALA A 233 -19.23 22.33 -17.05
C ALA A 233 -20.44 22.06 -16.15
N ARG A 234 -21.67 22.30 -16.64
CA ARG A 234 -22.89 21.94 -15.91
C ARG A 234 -23.06 20.43 -15.74
N LYS A 235 -22.76 19.64 -16.78
CA LYS A 235 -22.78 18.18 -16.71
C LYS A 235 -21.79 17.64 -15.67
N LEU A 236 -20.65 18.30 -15.51
CA LEU A 236 -19.63 18.00 -14.50
C LEU A 236 -19.93 18.59 -13.10
N GLY A 237 -21.10 19.22 -12.92
CA GLY A 237 -21.57 19.72 -11.63
C GLY A 237 -21.20 21.17 -11.29
N ILE A 238 -20.61 21.92 -12.21
CA ILE A 238 -20.38 23.37 -12.08
C ILE A 238 -21.65 24.09 -12.55
N LYS A 239 -22.58 24.29 -11.60
CA LYS A 239 -23.94 24.76 -11.89
C LYS A 239 -24.01 26.19 -12.48
N HIS A 240 -23.09 27.06 -12.09
CA HIS A 240 -23.11 28.48 -12.44
C HIS A 240 -22.00 28.88 -13.41
N ARG A 241 -22.39 29.57 -14.50
CA ARG A 241 -21.46 30.10 -15.52
C ARG A 241 -20.44 31.09 -14.94
N SER A 242 -20.84 31.85 -13.91
CA SER A 242 -19.96 32.78 -13.20
C SER A 242 -18.83 32.06 -12.46
N THR A 243 -19.09 30.87 -11.91
CA THR A 243 -18.08 30.03 -11.25
C THR A 243 -17.04 29.55 -12.27
N LEU A 244 -17.48 28.99 -13.40
CA LEU A 244 -16.57 28.59 -14.48
C LEU A 244 -15.73 29.77 -14.98
N LYS A 245 -16.34 30.94 -15.19
CA LYS A 245 -15.63 32.15 -15.62
C LYS A 245 -14.53 32.55 -14.62
N ARG A 246 -14.85 32.62 -13.32
CA ARG A 246 -13.88 32.94 -12.27
C ARG A 246 -12.71 31.95 -12.25
N MET A 247 -12.98 30.66 -12.45
CA MET A 247 -11.95 29.63 -12.52
C MET A 247 -11.03 29.84 -13.72
N LYS A 248 -11.59 30.05 -14.92
CA LYS A 248 -10.82 30.35 -16.14
C LYS A 248 -9.99 31.62 -16.00
N ASP A 249 -10.56 32.68 -15.43
CA ASP A 249 -9.88 33.97 -15.27
C ASP A 249 -8.69 33.85 -14.31
N ARG A 250 -8.80 33.05 -13.24
CA ARG A 250 -7.68 32.77 -12.31
C ARG A 250 -6.56 31.99 -12.98
N VAL A 251 -6.89 30.97 -13.78
CA VAL A 251 -5.90 30.21 -14.52
C VAL A 251 -5.19 31.08 -15.56
N LYS A 252 -5.91 31.95 -16.28
CA LYS A 252 -5.32 32.87 -17.26
C LYS A 252 -4.41 33.94 -16.63
N ARG A 253 -4.75 34.41 -15.43
CA ARG A 253 -4.05 35.53 -14.78
C ARG A 253 -2.84 35.09 -13.99
N ASP A 254 -3.00 34.02 -13.20
CA ASP A 254 -2.02 33.64 -12.18
C ASP A 254 -1.36 32.29 -12.49
N SER A 255 -1.74 31.61 -13.58
CA SER A 255 -1.35 30.23 -13.91
C SER A 255 -1.56 29.23 -12.75
N LYS A 256 -2.45 29.57 -11.81
CA LYS A 256 -2.70 28.82 -10.58
C LYS A 256 -4.09 28.20 -10.62
N ILE A 257 -4.15 26.92 -10.27
CA ILE A 257 -5.38 26.20 -10.00
C ILE A 257 -5.31 25.64 -8.57
N ASN A 258 -6.40 25.74 -7.82
CA ASN A 258 -6.49 25.12 -6.51
C ASN A 258 -7.20 23.78 -6.66
N LEU A 259 -6.41 22.69 -6.65
CA LEU A 259 -6.88 21.32 -6.80
C LEU A 259 -7.78 20.86 -5.66
N ASP A 260 -7.73 21.52 -4.49
CA ASP A 260 -8.50 21.10 -3.32
C ASP A 260 -9.98 21.50 -3.34
N THR A 261 -10.34 22.41 -4.25
CA THR A 261 -11.72 22.85 -4.40
C THR A 261 -12.61 21.73 -4.90
N LYS A 262 -13.84 21.65 -4.37
CA LYS A 262 -14.80 20.58 -4.67
C LYS A 262 -15.07 20.45 -6.17
N GLU A 263 -15.11 21.58 -6.88
CA GLU A 263 -15.34 21.66 -8.31
C GLU A 263 -14.13 21.14 -9.11
N VAL A 264 -12.90 21.47 -8.70
CA VAL A 264 -11.68 20.98 -9.38
C VAL A 264 -11.43 19.51 -9.08
N LYS A 265 -11.70 19.03 -7.85
CA LYS A 265 -11.66 17.58 -7.52
C LYS A 265 -12.60 16.76 -8.38
N LYS A 266 -13.79 17.28 -8.68
CA LYS A 266 -14.72 16.61 -9.60
C LYS A 266 -14.20 16.58 -11.03
N LEU A 267 -13.61 17.68 -11.50
CA LEU A 267 -12.98 17.73 -12.81
C LEU A 267 -11.82 16.71 -12.90
N SER A 268 -10.93 16.67 -11.91
CA SER A 268 -9.79 15.73 -11.90
C SER A 268 -10.19 14.26 -11.82
N LEU A 269 -11.39 13.93 -11.32
CA LEU A 269 -11.92 12.56 -11.25
C LEU A 269 -12.80 12.18 -12.45
N SER A 270 -13.18 13.16 -13.29
CA SER A 270 -14.04 12.95 -14.47
C SER A 270 -13.26 12.89 -15.78
N PHE A 271 -11.93 12.98 -15.70
CA PHE A 271 -10.98 12.91 -16.80
C PHE A 271 -10.06 11.72 -16.59
#